data_AF-Q0AZQ3-F1
#
_entry.id   AF-Q0AZQ3-F1
#
_cell.length_a   1.000
_cell.length_b   1.000
_cell.length_c   1.000
_cell.angle_alpha   90.00
_cell.angle_beta   90.00
_cell.angle_gamma   90.00
#
_symmetry.space_group_name_H-M   'P 1'
#
loop_
_entity.id
_entity.type
_entity.pdbx_description
1 polymer ?
#
loop_
_entity_poly.entity_id
_entity_poly.type
_entity_poly.pdbx_seq_one_letter_code
_entity_poly.pdbx_strand_id
1 'polypeptide(L)' 'MIIKCPVCGGLQVGRVGSDQYYCWNCFLEFNFRKGMLNLYEVAEDGTLVAMESSSQLI' A
#
# COMPACT_ATOMS: atom_id res chain seq x y z
N MET A 1 13.82 -11.41 3.66
CA MET A 1 13.04 -10.40 4.40
C MET A 1 11.59 -10.56 4.01
N ILE A 2 10.65 -10.55 4.95
CA ILE A 2 9.23 -10.84 4.67
C ILE A 2 8.46 -9.51 4.63
N ILE A 3 7.93 -9.15 3.47
CA ILE A 3 6.94 -8.07 3.35
C ILE A 3 5.61 -8.58 3.91
N LYS A 4 4.94 -7.76 4.72
CA LYS A 4 3.57 -7.97 5.19
C LYS A 4 2.73 -6.79 4.74
N CYS A 5 1.44 -7.02 4.51
CA CYS A 5 0.50 -5.91 4.31
C CYS A 5 0.44 -5.06 5.58
N PRO A 6 0.63 -3.73 5.53
CA PRO A 6 0.56 -2.88 6.71
C PRO A 6 -0.86 -2.76 7.29
N VAL A 7 -1.89 -3.05 6.50
CA VAL A 7 -3.31 -2.95 6.91
C VAL A 7 -3.82 -4.24 7.57
N CYS A 8 -3.57 -5.42 6.99
CA CYS A 8 -4.08 -6.70 7.53
C CYS A 8 -2.99 -7.60 8.17
N GLY A 9 -1.72 -7.21 8.14
CA GLY A 9 -0.59 -8.03 8.58
C GLY A 9 -0.31 -9.29 7.72
N GLY A 10 -1.12 -9.52 6.69
CA GLY A 10 -1.10 -10.73 5.87
C GLY A 10 0.13 -10.87 4.97
N LEU A 11 0.43 -12.12 4.63
CA LEU A 11 1.53 -12.52 3.73
C LEU A 11 1.15 -12.56 2.25
N GLN A 12 -0.13 -12.32 1.92
CA GLN A 12 -0.66 -12.27 0.56
C GLN A 12 -0.32 -10.92 -0.11
N VAL A 13 0.98 -10.66 -0.28
CA VAL A 13 1.53 -9.44 -0.90
C VAL A 13 2.39 -9.82 -2.11
N GLY A 14 2.00 -9.34 -3.29
CA GLY A 14 2.77 -9.45 -4.53
C GLY A 14 3.67 -8.24 -4.77
N ARG A 15 4.77 -8.42 -5.49
CA ARG A 15 5.62 -7.33 -5.97
C ARG A 15 5.22 -6.96 -7.39
N VAL A 16 4.69 -5.75 -7.57
CA VAL A 16 4.28 -5.18 -8.86
C VAL A 16 5.31 -4.19 -9.43
N GLY A 17 6.24 -3.68 -8.62
CA GLY A 17 7.29 -2.76 -9.06
C GLY A 17 8.54 -2.76 -8.17
N SER A 18 9.35 -1.70 -8.23
CA SER A 18 10.55 -1.54 -7.38
C SER A 18 10.24 -0.86 -6.06
N ASP A 19 9.70 -1.66 -5.13
CA ASP A 19 9.24 -1.41 -3.71
C ASP A 19 8.18 -2.62 -3.15
N GLN A 20 7.40 -2.36 -4.31
CA GLN A 20 6.07 -1.78 -4.57
C GLN A 20 5.07 -2.88 -4.87
N TYR A 21 4.00 -2.84 -4.11
CA TYR A 21 3.81 -3.96 -3.21
C TYR A 21 2.30 -4.06 -2.94
N TYR A 22 1.62 -4.98 -3.61
CA TYR A 22 0.15 -5.06 -3.69
C TYR A 22 -0.41 -6.18 -2.81
N CYS A 23 -1.39 -5.90 -1.96
CA CYS A 23 -2.03 -6.90 -1.12
C CYS A 23 -3.35 -7.43 -1.72
N TRP A 24 -3.34 -8.71 -2.10
CA TRP A 24 -4.49 -9.39 -2.71
C TRP A 24 -5.73 -9.46 -1.82
N ASN A 25 -5.55 -9.40 -0.49
CA ASN A 25 -6.64 -9.49 0.49
C ASN A 25 -7.24 -8.12 0.86
N CYS A 26 -6.60 -7.02 0.45
CA CYS A 26 -6.99 -5.66 0.86
C CYS A 26 -7.13 -4.70 -0.33
N PHE A 27 -6.95 -5.17 -1.57
CA PHE A 27 -7.08 -4.39 -2.80
C PHE A 27 -6.35 -3.04 -2.70
N LEU A 28 -5.11 -3.07 -2.23
CA LEU A 28 -4.29 -1.88 -2.01
C LEU A 28 -2.83 -2.13 -2.39
N GLU A 29 -2.16 -1.07 -2.83
CA GLU A 29 -0.75 -1.02 -3.18
C GLU A 29 0.01 -0.10 -2.21
N PHE A 30 1.25 -0.44 -1.88
CA PHE A 30 2.09 0.38 -1.02
C PHE A 30 3.56 0.43 -1.44
N ASN A 31 4.27 1.43 -0.93
CA ASN A 31 5.67 1.73 -1.26
C ASN A 31 6.38 2.44 -0.08
N PHE A 32 7.64 2.10 0.22
CA PHE A 32 8.45 2.66 1.32
C PHE A 32 9.43 3.78 0.90
N ARG A 33 9.05 4.67 -0.04
CA ARG A 33 9.93 5.77 -0.52
C ARG A 33 10.50 6.60 0.63
N LYS A 34 11.84 6.63 0.73
CA LYS A 34 12.60 7.42 1.72
C LYS A 34 12.20 7.14 3.19
N GLY A 35 11.69 5.94 3.50
CA GLY A 35 11.23 5.57 4.83
C GLY A 35 9.81 6.04 5.17
N MET A 36 9.11 6.72 4.24
CA MET A 36 7.68 7.01 4.34
C MET A 36 6.90 5.85 3.72
N LEU A 37 5.91 5.32 4.46
CA LEU A 37 4.94 4.38 3.90
C LEU A 37 3.88 5.16 3.12
N ASN A 38 3.82 4.93 1.81
CA ASN A 38 2.80 5.46 0.92
C ASN A 38 1.79 4.34 0.69
N LEU A 39 0.50 4.63 0.82
CA LEU A 39 -0.60 3.68 0.67
C LEU A 39 -1.57 4.18 -0.42
N TYR A 40 -2.01 3.26 -1.27
CA TYR A 40 -2.94 3.52 -2.36
C TYR A 40 -4.01 2.43 -2.35
N GLU A 41 -5.25 2.79 -2.12
CA GLU A 41 -6.40 1.91 -2.31
C GLU A 41 -6.63 1.73 -3.82
N VAL A 42 -6.89 0.50 -4.27
CA VAL A 42 -7.23 0.22 -5.67
C VAL A 42 -8.75 0.16 -5.76
N ALA A 43 -9.34 1.18 -6.39
CA ALA A 43 -10.78 1.24 -6.64
C ALA A 43 -11.22 0.16 -7.65
N GLU A 44 -12.54 -0.08 -7.74
CA GLU A 44 -13.13 -1.15 -8.57
C GLU A 44 -12.83 -1.00 -10.08
N ASP A 45 -12.59 0.23 -10.54
CA ASP A 45 -12.17 0.56 -11.90
C ASP A 45 -10.66 0.35 -12.16
N GLY A 46 -9.89 0.03 -11.12
CA GLY A 46 -8.43 -0.08 -11.14
C GLY A 46 -7.68 1.23 -10.85
N THR A 47 -8.37 2.33 -10.52
CA THR A 47 -7.73 3.61 -10.19
C THR A 47 -7.07 3.56 -8.81
N LEU A 48 -5.86 4.12 -8.70
CA LEU A 48 -5.13 4.24 -7.44
C LEU A 48 -5.54 5.51 -6.67
N VAL A 49 -6.24 5.33 -5.54
CA VAL A 49 -6.65 6.39 -4.62
C VAL A 49 -5.63 6.47 -3.48
N ALA A 50 -4.89 7.57 -3.38
CA ALA A 50 -3.91 7.75 -2.30
C ALA A 50 -4.61 7.80 -0.93
N MET A 51 -4.29 6.84 -0.05
CA MET A 51 -4.73 6.85 1.35
C MET A 51 -3.83 7.81 2.13
N GLU A 52 -4.04 9.11 1.91
CA GLU A 52 -3.29 10.16 2.59
C GLU A 52 -3.60 10.09 4.10
N SER A 53 -2.66 9.53 4.86
CA SER A 53 -2.77 9.39 6.32
C SER A 53 -2.70 10.77 6.95
N SER A 54 -3.88 11.38 7.10
CA SER A 54 -4.05 12.82 7.23
C SER A 54 -3.34 13.39 8.46
N SER A 55 -2.10 13.81 8.22
CA SER A 55 -1.38 14.78 9.04
C SER A 55 -1.72 16.20 8.56
N GLN A 56 -2.99 16.42 8.23
CA GLN A 56 -3.51 17.76 8.02
C GLN A 56 -3.35 18.51 9.34
N LEU A 57 -2.60 19.61 9.28
CA LEU A 57 -2.06 20.24 10.47
C LEU A 57 -3.15 20.83 11.38
N ILE A 58 -2.83 20.75 12.68
CA ILE A 58 -3.20 21.68 13.76
C ILE A 58 -3.55 23.11 13.30
#